data_AF-A0A936NVH5-F1
#
_entry.id   AF-A0A936NVH5-F1
#
_cell.length_a   1.000
_cell.length_b   1.000
_cell.length_c   1.000
_cell.angle_alpha   90.00
_cell.angle_beta   90.00
_cell.angle_gamma   90.00
#
_symmetry.space_group_name_H-M   'P 1'
#
loop_
_entity.id
_entity.type
_entity.pdbx_description
1 polymer ?
#
loop_
_entity_poly.entity_id
_entity_poly.type
_entity_poly.pdbx_seq_one_letter_code
_entity_poly.pdbx_strand_id
1 'polypeptide(L)'
;MKARIWNHRSWIGETDAHRLRERFDVLLRQAGFGLVGFSEAHFEPHGYTAVWLLAESHFALHTFPEEGRSYCELSSCNRQKFVALIELLEPHEIT
;
A
#
# COMPACT_ATOMS: atom_id res chain seq x y z
N MET A 1 9.81 -22.83 -12.80
CA MET A 1 9.61 -21.70 -11.86
C MET A 1 8.70 -22.18 -10.73
N LYS A 2 8.98 -21.82 -9.46
CA LYS A 2 8.05 -22.05 -8.35
C LYS A 2 7.22 -20.79 -8.14
N ALA A 3 5.90 -20.92 -8.09
CA ALA A 3 5.02 -19.82 -7.74
C ALA A 3 5.34 -19.38 -6.30
N ARG A 4 5.57 -18.07 -6.09
CA ARG A 4 5.82 -17.49 -4.77
C ARG A 4 5.19 -16.11 -4.70
N ILE A 5 4.51 -15.85 -3.58
CA ILE A 5 3.98 -14.54 -3.22
C ILE A 5 4.70 -14.08 -1.95
N TRP A 6 5.16 -12.83 -1.94
CA TRP A 6 5.67 -12.14 -0.76
C TRP A 6 4.56 -11.23 -0.23
N ASN A 7 4.33 -11.31 1.07
CA ASN A 7 3.33 -10.51 1.75
C ASN A 7 4.01 -9.59 2.77
N HIS A 8 3.52 -8.35 2.88
CA HIS A 8 3.90 -7.42 3.92
C HIS A 8 2.67 -6.73 4.47
N ARG A 9 2.67 -6.49 5.78
CA ARG A 9 1.58 -5.85 6.51
C ARG A 9 2.18 -4.83 7.46
N SER A 10 1.61 -3.63 7.50
CA SER A 10 2.09 -2.57 8.37
C SER A 10 0.96 -1.65 8.80
N TRP A 11 1.20 -0.96 9.92
CA TRP A 11 0.37 0.12 10.41
C TRP A 11 1.09 1.45 10.17
N ILE A 12 0.36 2.46 9.70
CA ILE A 12 0.88 3.82 9.49
C ILE A 12 0.00 4.86 10.20
N GLY A 13 0.60 5.94 10.67
CA GLY A 13 -0.10 7.06 11.32
C GLY A 13 -0.59 8.11 10.33
N GLU A 14 -1.50 7.73 9.42
CA GLU A 14 -2.18 8.61 8.48
C GLU A 14 -3.55 8.01 8.16
N THR A 15 -4.59 8.83 8.03
CA THR A 15 -5.99 8.40 7.81
C THR A 15 -6.71 9.23 6.75
N ASP A 16 -6.10 10.30 6.24
CA ASP A 16 -6.64 11.13 5.17
C ASP A 16 -6.60 10.38 3.83
N ALA A 17 -7.78 10.08 3.28
CA ALA A 17 -7.92 9.29 2.05
C ALA A 17 -7.15 9.88 0.86
N HIS A 18 -7.15 11.21 0.71
CA HIS A 18 -6.48 11.88 -0.40
C HIS A 18 -4.96 11.77 -0.28
N ARG A 19 -4.41 12.09 0.90
CA ARG A 19 -2.97 11.95 1.18
C ARG A 19 -2.49 10.52 1.02
N LEU A 20 -3.27 9.55 1.51
CA LEU A 20 -2.96 8.13 1.37
C LEU A 20 -2.94 7.70 -0.10
N ARG A 21 -3.96 8.11 -0.86
CA ARG A 21 -4.05 7.80 -2.28
C ARG A 21 -2.84 8.33 -3.03
N GLU A 22 -2.55 9.64 -2.91
CA GLU A 22 -1.43 10.27 -3.60
C GLU A 22 -0.09 9.63 -3.21
N ARG A 23 0.12 9.40 -1.90
CA ARG A 23 1.33 8.77 -1.38
C ARG A 23 1.55 7.40 -1.99
N PHE A 24 0.55 6.52 -1.94
CA PHE A 24 0.73 5.15 -2.41
C PHE A 24 0.76 5.02 -3.93
N ASP A 25 0.09 5.89 -4.69
CA ASP A 25 0.25 5.97 -6.14
C ASP A 25 1.71 6.23 -6.53
N VAL A 26 2.35 7.19 -5.84
CA VAL A 26 3.76 7.54 -6.06
C VAL A 26 4.68 6.39 -5.65
N LEU A 27 4.53 5.85 -4.43
CA LEU A 27 5.42 4.81 -3.91
C LEU A 27 5.34 3.51 -4.73
N LEU A 28 4.15 3.09 -5.12
CA LEU A 28 3.97 1.89 -5.94
C LEU A 28 4.64 2.04 -7.31
N ARG A 29 4.50 3.22 -7.94
CA ARG A 29 5.16 3.52 -9.22
C ARG A 29 6.68 3.59 -9.08
N GLN A 30 7.19 4.21 -8.01
CA GLN A 30 8.62 4.27 -7.71
C GLN A 30 9.24 2.88 -7.45
N ALA A 31 8.50 1.99 -6.78
CA ALA A 31 8.87 0.59 -6.60
C ALA A 31 8.80 -0.24 -7.90
N GLY A 32 8.37 0.36 -9.02
CA GLY A 32 8.31 -0.28 -10.33
C GLY A 32 7.06 -1.14 -10.55
N PHE A 33 6.02 -1.01 -9.73
CA PHE A 33 4.76 -1.67 -9.99
C PHE A 33 4.00 -0.99 -11.15
N GLY A 34 3.41 -1.81 -12.01
CA GLY A 34 2.44 -1.33 -13.00
C GLY A 34 1.06 -1.33 -12.37
N LEU A 35 0.44 -0.15 -12.29
CA LEU A 35 -0.93 0.00 -11.81
C LEU A 35 -1.90 -0.37 -12.95
N VAL A 36 -2.69 -1.41 -12.74
CA VAL A 36 -3.72 -1.89 -13.68
C VAL A 36 -5.07 -1.27 -13.36
N GLY A 37 -5.35 -1.07 -12.07
CA GLY A 37 -6.61 -0.51 -11.63
C GLY A 37 -6.52 0.01 -10.21
N PHE A 38 -7.51 0.82 -9.85
CA PHE A 38 -7.67 1.39 -8.53
C PHE A 38 -9.16 1.43 -8.20
N SER A 39 -9.51 1.08 -6.95
CA SER A 39 -10.87 1.17 -6.43
C SER A 39 -10.83 1.66 -5.00
N GLU A 40 -11.79 2.52 -4.65
CA GLU A 40 -11.91 3.09 -3.31
C GLU A 40 -13.36 3.11 -2.82
N ALA A 41 -13.53 3.11 -1.49
CA ALA A 41 -14.82 3.26 -0.83
C ALA A 41 -14.65 4.08 0.45
N HIS A 42 -15.59 5.01 0.68
CA HIS A 42 -15.72 5.78 1.91
C HIS A 42 -16.88 5.24 2.73
N PHE A 43 -16.71 5.23 4.06
CA PHE A 43 -17.67 4.68 5.00
C PHE A 43 -18.14 5.75 5.99
N GLU A 44 -19.37 5.57 6.48
CA GLU A 44 -19.99 6.43 7.50
C GLU A 44 -19.90 5.74 8.88
N PRO A 45 -19.67 6.50 9.97
CA PRO A 45 -19.41 7.94 10.03
C PRO A 45 -17.98 8.34 9.61
N HIS A 46 -17.10 7.37 9.46
CA HIS A 46 -15.73 7.53 8.95
C HIS A 46 -15.19 6.19 8.48
N GLY A 47 -14.06 6.23 7.78
CA GLY A 47 -13.38 5.05 7.26
C GLY A 47 -13.20 5.11 5.75
N TYR A 48 -12.11 4.52 5.28
CA TYR A 48 -11.72 4.51 3.88
C TYR A 48 -11.03 3.18 3.58
N THR A 49 -11.39 2.57 2.46
CA THR A 49 -10.70 1.40 1.92
C THR A 49 -10.27 1.71 0.50
N ALA A 50 -9.03 1.36 0.15
CA ALA A 50 -8.49 1.49 -1.18
C ALA A 50 -7.73 0.24 -1.60
N VAL A 51 -7.85 -0.12 -2.88
CA VAL A 51 -7.14 -1.24 -3.47
C VAL A 51 -6.52 -0.80 -4.79
N TRP A 52 -5.22 -1.03 -4.92
CA TRP A 52 -4.48 -0.94 -6.15
C TRP A 52 -4.29 -2.33 -6.73
N LEU A 53 -4.88 -2.56 -7.89
CA LEU A 53 -4.62 -3.76 -8.68
C LEU A 53 -3.29 -3.58 -9.41
N LEU A 54 -2.35 -4.46 -9.12
CA LEU A 54 -1.03 -4.51 -9.74
C LEU A 54 -1.03 -5.65 -10.77
N ALA A 55 -0.18 -5.58 -11.79
CA ALA A 55 -0.19 -6.49 -12.95
C ALA A 55 -0.43 -7.98 -12.62
N GLU A 56 0.13 -8.48 -11.52
CA GLU A 56 -0.03 -9.87 -11.06
C GLU A 56 -0.12 -9.94 -9.52
N SER A 57 -0.57 -8.86 -8.85
CA SER A 57 -0.67 -8.80 -7.39
C SER A 57 -1.56 -7.62 -6.93
N HIS A 58 -1.51 -7.21 -5.66
CA HIS A 58 -2.31 -6.08 -5.17
C HIS A 58 -1.68 -5.38 -3.97
N PHE A 59 -2.06 -4.12 -3.78
CA PHE A 59 -1.84 -3.37 -2.55
C PHE A 59 -3.20 -2.90 -2.01
N ALA A 60 -3.47 -3.15 -0.74
CA ALA A 60 -4.72 -2.78 -0.08
C ALA A 60 -4.44 -1.91 1.15
N LEU A 61 -5.36 -0.99 1.41
CA LEU A 61 -5.30 -0.08 2.53
C LEU A 61 -6.68 0.06 3.18
N HIS A 62 -6.70 0.06 4.51
CA HIS A 62 -7.89 0.32 5.32
C HIS A 62 -7.55 1.38 6.38
N THR A 63 -8.36 2.42 6.50
CA THR A 63 -8.21 3.42 7.56
C THR A 63 -9.07 3.07 8.76
N PHE A 64 -8.55 3.36 9.94
CA PHE A 64 -9.26 3.34 11.22
C PHE A 64 -9.08 4.72 11.87
N PRO A 65 -9.83 5.76 11.41
CA PRO A 65 -9.71 7.13 11.89
C PRO A 65 -9.86 7.28 13.42
N GLU A 66 -10.70 6.47 14.02
CA GLU A 66 -10.91 6.37 15.46
C GLU A 66 -9.67 5.93 16.25
N GLU A 67 -8.74 5.23 15.60
CA GLU A 67 -7.44 4.84 16.15
C GLU A 67 -6.28 5.68 15.58
N GLY A 68 -6.57 6.65 14.71
CA GLY A 68 -5.58 7.52 14.09
C GLY A 68 -4.57 6.79 13.19
N ARG A 69 -4.91 5.62 12.67
CA ARG A 69 -3.97 4.77 11.90
C ARG A 69 -4.63 4.06 10.72
N SER A 70 -3.81 3.62 9.79
CA SER A 70 -4.23 2.80 8.65
C SER A 70 -3.45 1.51 8.59
N TYR A 71 -4.12 0.44 8.19
CA TYR A 71 -3.55 -0.86 7.93
C TYR A 71 -3.28 -1.02 6.44
N CYS A 72 -2.05 -1.38 6.09
CA CYS A 72 -1.60 -1.58 4.72
C CYS A 72 -1.23 -3.05 4.50
N GLU A 73 -1.58 -3.61 3.34
CA GLU A 73 -1.17 -4.95 2.92
C GLU A 73 -0.62 -4.92 1.47
N LEU A 74 0.61 -5.40 1.29
CA LEU A 74 1.18 -5.67 -0.02
C LEU A 74 1.23 -7.18 -0.24
N SER A 75 0.65 -7.63 -1.35
CA SER A 75 0.94 -8.91 -1.97
C SER A 75 1.76 -8.67 -3.24
N SER A 76 2.85 -9.39 -3.45
CA SER A 76 3.66 -9.29 -4.67
C SER A 76 4.17 -10.65 -5.14
N CYS A 77 4.08 -10.92 -6.44
CA CYS A 77 4.74 -12.05 -7.11
C CYS A 77 6.17 -11.72 -7.60
N ASN A 78 6.64 -10.49 -7.40
CA ASN A 78 7.95 -10.01 -7.81
C ASN A 78 8.77 -9.55 -6.60
N ARG A 79 9.87 -10.27 -6.30
CA ARG A 79 10.70 -10.00 -5.12
C ARG A 79 11.40 -8.65 -5.19
N GLN A 80 11.88 -8.24 -6.37
CA GLN A 80 12.60 -6.97 -6.50
C GLN A 80 11.67 -5.78 -6.20
N LYS A 81 10.47 -5.77 -6.80
CA LYS A 81 9.47 -4.72 -6.55
C LYS A 81 8.96 -4.73 -5.12
N PHE A 82 8.80 -5.93 -4.54
CA PHE A 82 8.46 -6.08 -3.12
C PHE A 82 9.49 -5.39 -2.23
N VAL A 83 10.77 -5.75 -2.36
CA VAL A 83 11.84 -5.16 -1.55
C VAL A 83 11.92 -3.65 -1.74
N ALA A 84 11.84 -3.17 -2.99
CA ALA A 84 11.85 -1.75 -3.30
C ALA A 84 10.72 -0.97 -2.59
N LEU A 85 9.50 -1.52 -2.53
CA LEU A 85 8.42 -0.85 -1.80
C LEU A 85 8.68 -0.84 -0.28
N ILE A 86 9.17 -1.94 0.29
CA ILE A 86 9.47 -1.98 1.74
C ILE A 86 10.54 -0.94 2.10
N GLU A 87 11.61 -0.83 1.32
CA GLU A 87 12.66 0.18 1.52
C GLU A 87 12.13 1.62 1.42
N LEU A 88 11.15 1.87 0.54
CA LEU A 88 10.49 3.17 0.42
C LEU A 88 9.53 3.48 1.59
N LEU A 89 8.98 2.45 2.25
CA LEU A 89 8.08 2.60 3.40
C LEU A 89 8.84 2.81 4.71
N GLU A 90 10.05 2.26 4.82
CA GLU A 90 10.95 2.39 5.96
C GLU A 90 12.13 3.31 5.57
N PRO A 91 11.93 4.65 5.53
CA PRO A 91 13.06 5.55 5.33
C PRO A 91 14.04 5.28 6.46
N HIS A 92 15.25 4.87 6.08
CA HIS A 92 16.33 4.65 7.02
C HIS A 92 16.50 5.96 7.80
N GLU A 93 16.49 5.89 9.13
CA GLU A 93 17.04 6.96 9.96
C GLU A 93 18.51 7.10 9.56
N ILE A 94 18.79 7.96 8.58
CA ILE A 94 20.16 8.40 8.31
C ILE A 94 20.50 9.30 9.50
N THR A 95 21.15 8.69 10.50
CA THR A 95 21.90 9.39 11.55
C THR A 95 23.36 9.43 11.16
#